data_AF-A0A945TZP7-F1
#
_entry.id   AF-A0A945TZP7-F1
#
_cell.length_a   1.000
_cell.length_b   1.000
_cell.length_c   1.000
_cell.angle_alpha   90.00
_cell.angle_beta   90.00
_cell.angle_gamma   90.00
#
_symmetry.space_group_name_H-M   'P 1'
#
loop_
_entity.id
_entity.type
_entity.pdbx_description
1 polymer ?
#
loop_
_entity_poly.entity_id
_entity_poly.type
_entity_poly.pdbx_seq_one_letter_code
_entity_poly.pdbx_strand_id
1 'polypeptide(L)'
;MSLSDYDTDGCPSEEQLRRVVEQHAAAVYRVAILVTHDASLADDVVQETMLKAWRHSPVPPNTAIPKAWLLKVSRNTALSLLRTRREDLHDPATLPERADGQEIDRIVEGRVQLDELWELMRRLNEDARVLIVLKEVDGLSYDEIALT
;
A
#
# COMPACT_ATOMS: atom_id res chain seq x y z
N MET A 1 -3.91 11.06 -40.16
CA MET A 1 -4.87 10.13 -39.53
C MET A 1 -4.72 10.33 -38.04
N SER A 2 -5.56 11.20 -37.49
CA SER A 2 -5.46 11.71 -36.12
C SER A 2 -5.94 10.65 -35.13
N LEU A 3 -5.07 10.25 -34.19
CA LEU A 3 -5.38 9.37 -33.05
C LEU A 3 -5.67 10.23 -31.80
N SER A 4 -6.40 11.34 -31.96
CA SER A 4 -6.57 12.38 -30.93
C SER A 4 -7.86 12.29 -30.11
N ASP A 5 -8.65 11.21 -30.23
CA ASP A 5 -9.97 11.15 -29.58
C ASP A 5 -10.13 9.88 -28.72
N TYR A 6 -9.13 9.54 -27.91
CA TYR A 6 -9.38 8.71 -26.73
C TYR A 6 -9.81 9.64 -25.59
N ASP A 7 -11.13 9.75 -25.46
CA ASP A 7 -11.91 10.14 -24.29
C ASP A 7 -11.09 10.26 -22.98
N THR A 8 -10.52 11.44 -22.72
CA THR A 8 -9.86 11.83 -21.46
C THR A 8 -10.82 12.55 -20.51
N ASP A 9 -12.13 12.34 -20.64
CA ASP A 9 -13.12 12.97 -19.77
C ASP A 9 -13.25 12.20 -18.45
N GLY A 10 -12.33 12.48 -17.52
CA GLY A 10 -12.46 12.13 -16.10
C GLY A 10 -11.26 11.44 -15.46
N CYS A 11 -10.28 10.99 -16.24
CA CYS A 11 -9.08 10.34 -15.72
C CYS A 11 -7.95 11.37 -15.46
N PRO A 12 -7.15 11.25 -14.37
CA PRO A 12 -5.98 12.10 -14.16
C PRO A 12 -5.02 12.03 -15.35
N SER A 13 -4.38 13.16 -15.68
CA SER A 13 -3.35 13.19 -16.70
C SER A 13 -2.15 12.31 -16.30
N GLU A 14 -1.38 11.83 -17.28
CA GLU A 14 -0.18 11.00 -17.03
C GLU A 14 0.79 11.67 -16.05
N GLU A 15 0.96 12.99 -16.17
CA GLU A 15 1.80 13.81 -15.29
C GLU A 15 1.27 13.88 -13.84
N GLN A 16 -0.03 13.73 -13.63
CA GLN A 16 -0.60 13.66 -12.28
C GLN A 16 -0.40 12.31 -11.66
N LEU A 17 -0.62 11.25 -12.44
CA LEU A 17 -0.35 9.89 -11.98
C LEU A 17 1.13 9.75 -11.59
N ARG A 18 2.04 10.27 -12.42
CA ARG A 18 3.47 10.29 -12.14
C ARG A 18 3.78 10.97 -10.81
N ARG A 19 3.20 12.15 -10.55
CA ARG A 19 3.38 12.86 -9.29
C ARG A 19 2.83 12.08 -8.09
N VAL A 20 1.66 11.47 -8.22
CA VAL A 20 1.07 10.63 -7.17
C VAL A 20 1.98 9.44 -6.86
N VAL A 21 2.51 8.77 -7.89
CA VAL A 21 3.45 7.67 -7.73
C VAL A 21 4.72 8.14 -7.02
N GLU A 22 5.37 9.19 -7.51
CA GLU A 22 6.61 9.72 -6.94
C GLU A 22 6.43 10.16 -5.47
N GLN A 23 5.26 10.69 -5.10
CA GLN A 23 4.98 11.16 -3.74
C GLN A 23 4.55 10.06 -2.78
N HIS A 24 3.85 9.02 -3.26
CA HIS A 24 3.15 8.10 -2.37
C HIS A 24 3.54 6.63 -2.49
N ALA A 25 4.26 6.22 -3.54
CA ALA A 25 4.63 4.81 -3.75
C ALA A 25 5.35 4.19 -2.55
N ALA A 26 6.30 4.92 -1.94
CA ALA A 26 7.02 4.42 -0.77
C ALA A 26 6.11 4.20 0.46
N ALA A 27 5.13 5.07 0.68
CA ALA A 27 4.18 4.92 1.78
C ALA A 27 3.18 3.78 1.53
N VAL A 28 2.69 3.67 0.29
CA VAL A 28 1.84 2.57 -0.15
C VAL A 28 2.58 1.23 -0.02
N TYR A 29 3.85 1.17 -0.40
CA TYR A 29 4.68 -0.04 -0.29
C TYR A 29 4.90 -0.44 1.17
N ARG A 30 5.18 0.52 2.07
CA ARG A 30 5.29 0.27 3.52
C ARG A 30 4.02 -0.34 4.10
N VAL A 31 2.85 0.15 3.73
CA VAL A 31 1.59 -0.45 4.18
C VAL A 31 1.40 -1.84 3.57
N ALA A 32 1.68 -1.99 2.28
CA ALA A 32 1.54 -3.25 1.57
C ALA A 32 2.40 -4.36 2.19
N ILE A 33 3.70 -4.13 2.39
CA ILE A 33 4.61 -5.14 2.95
C ILE A 33 4.29 -5.50 4.41
N LEU A 34 3.78 -4.56 5.21
CA LEU A 34 3.36 -4.85 6.59
C LEU A 34 2.17 -5.80 6.66
N VAL A 35 1.34 -5.82 5.61
CA VAL A 35 0.18 -6.70 5.49
C VAL A 35 0.58 -8.00 4.77
N THR A 36 1.21 -7.91 3.59
CA THR A 36 1.50 -9.08 2.74
C THR A 36 2.65 -9.92 3.29
N HIS A 37 3.62 -9.30 3.98
CA HIS A 37 4.88 -9.92 4.39
C HIS A 37 5.62 -10.60 3.21
N ASP A 38 5.40 -10.13 1.98
CA ASP A 38 5.95 -10.68 0.73
C ASP A 38 6.18 -9.49 -0.22
N ALA A 39 7.43 -9.27 -0.64
CA ALA A 39 7.81 -8.15 -1.49
C ALA A 39 7.17 -8.17 -2.87
N SER A 40 7.05 -9.35 -3.50
CA SER A 40 6.39 -9.47 -4.81
C SER A 40 4.93 -9.09 -4.69
N LEU A 41 4.26 -9.55 -3.63
CA LEU A 41 2.88 -9.16 -3.36
C LEU A 41 2.75 -7.69 -3.01
N ALA A 42 3.72 -7.12 -2.29
CA ALA A 42 3.69 -5.71 -1.95
C ALA A 42 3.81 -4.83 -3.21
N ASP A 43 4.66 -5.20 -4.16
CA ASP A 43 4.78 -4.53 -5.45
C ASP A 43 3.48 -4.62 -6.27
N ASP A 44 2.81 -5.77 -6.28
CA ASP A 44 1.51 -5.94 -6.92
C ASP A 44 0.45 -5.03 -6.28
N VAL A 45 0.44 -4.95 -4.95
CA VAL A 45 -0.47 -4.07 -4.21
C VAL A 45 -0.20 -2.60 -4.54
N VAL A 46 1.06 -2.18 -4.65
CA VAL A 46 1.41 -0.81 -5.05
C VAL A 46 0.84 -0.51 -6.44
N GLN A 47 1.10 -1.38 -7.41
CA GLN A 47 0.62 -1.20 -8.78
C GLN A 47 -0.91 -1.09 -8.84
N GLU A 48 -1.62 -2.02 -8.20
CA GLU A 48 -3.07 -2.03 -8.18
C GLU A 48 -3.65 -0.82 -7.43
N THR A 49 -2.99 -0.36 -6.37
CA THR A 49 -3.38 0.86 -5.66
C THR A 49 -3.26 2.09 -6.55
N MET A 50 -2.18 2.21 -7.31
CA MET A 50 -1.98 3.33 -8.24
C MET A 50 -2.97 3.28 -9.41
N LEU A 51 -3.29 2.10 -9.93
CA LEU A 51 -4.34 1.92 -10.94
C LEU A 51 -5.72 2.31 -10.41
N LYS A 52 -6.05 1.95 -9.16
CA LYS A 52 -7.29 2.40 -8.51
C LYS A 52 -7.30 3.90 -8.26
N ALA A 53 -6.17 4.49 -7.89
CA ALA A 53 -6.04 5.93 -7.76
C ALA A 53 -6.30 6.65 -9.09
N TRP A 54 -5.84 6.07 -10.19
CA TRP A 54 -6.10 6.59 -11.53
C TRP A 54 -7.57 6.47 -11.93
N ARG A 55 -8.20 5.32 -11.72
CA ARG A 55 -9.59 5.04 -12.18
C ARG A 55 -10.69 5.54 -11.25
N HIS A 56 -10.43 5.63 -9.95
CA HIS A 56 -11.43 5.82 -8.90
C HIS A 56 -11.03 6.90 -7.90
N SER A 57 -10.25 7.89 -8.36
CA SER A 57 -9.90 9.04 -7.53
C SER A 57 -11.17 9.65 -6.92
N PRO A 58 -11.20 9.86 -5.59
CA PRO A 58 -12.33 10.51 -4.92
C PRO A 58 -12.38 12.02 -5.17
N VAL A 59 -11.34 12.55 -5.83
CA VAL A 59 -11.19 13.98 -6.14
C VAL A 59 -11.22 14.21 -7.64
N PRO A 60 -11.67 15.40 -8.09
CA PRO A 60 -11.66 15.77 -9.50
C PRO A 60 -10.25 15.65 -10.12
N PRO A 61 -10.17 15.46 -11.45
CA PRO A 61 -8.90 15.54 -12.18
C PRO A 61 -8.14 16.83 -11.81
N ASN A 62 -6.82 16.76 -11.77
CA ASN A 62 -5.94 17.86 -11.36
C ASN A 62 -5.96 18.23 -9.86
N THR A 63 -6.63 17.46 -9.00
CA THR A 63 -6.56 17.63 -7.54
C THR A 63 -5.61 16.61 -6.91
N ALA A 64 -4.93 16.99 -5.83
CA ALA A 64 -4.10 16.06 -5.08
C ALA A 64 -4.96 14.97 -4.42
N ILE A 65 -4.61 13.71 -4.63
CA ILE A 65 -5.28 12.58 -4.00
C ILE A 65 -4.89 12.54 -2.52
N PRO A 66 -5.84 12.44 -1.57
CA PRO A 66 -5.51 12.38 -0.15
C PRO A 66 -4.63 11.16 0.18
N LYS A 67 -3.52 11.38 0.88
CA LYS A 67 -2.60 10.31 1.31
C LYS A 67 -3.33 9.23 2.10
N ALA A 68 -4.19 9.59 3.05
CA ALA A 68 -4.96 8.65 3.86
C ALA A 68 -5.83 7.72 3.00
N TRP A 69 -6.45 8.24 1.94
CA TRP A 69 -7.24 7.43 1.02
C TRP A 69 -6.37 6.43 0.25
N LEU A 70 -5.17 6.83 -0.20
CA LEU A 70 -4.24 5.91 -0.87
C LEU A 70 -3.78 4.77 0.05
N LEU A 71 -3.49 5.07 1.31
CA LEU A 71 -3.07 4.06 2.28
C LEU A 71 -4.20 3.11 2.66
N LYS A 72 -5.44 3.62 2.71
CA LYS A 72 -6.65 2.80 2.84
C LYS A 72 -6.81 1.82 1.67
N VAL A 73 -6.69 2.33 0.44
CA VAL A 73 -6.80 1.51 -0.77
C VAL A 73 -5.70 0.45 -0.80
N SER A 74 -4.47 0.81 -0.41
CA SER A 74 -3.35 -0.11 -0.26
C SER A 74 -3.67 -1.26 0.71
N ARG A 75 -4.04 -0.93 1.96
CA ARG A 75 -4.38 -1.92 2.98
C ARG A 75 -5.50 -2.86 2.52
N ASN A 76 -6.57 -2.31 1.97
CA ASN A 76 -7.70 -3.12 1.50
C ASN A 76 -7.33 -4.01 0.30
N THR A 77 -6.46 -3.53 -0.58
CA THR A 77 -5.96 -4.30 -1.72
C THR A 77 -5.07 -5.45 -1.25
N ALA A 78 -4.17 -5.21 -0.30
CA ALA A 78 -3.34 -6.25 0.32
C ALA A 78 -4.18 -7.33 1.01
N LEU A 79 -5.16 -6.94 1.83
CA LEU A 79 -6.04 -7.88 2.52
C LEU A 79 -6.89 -8.70 1.53
N SER A 80 -7.39 -8.07 0.46
CA SER A 80 -8.14 -8.78 -0.58
C SER A 80 -7.27 -9.82 -1.30
N LEU A 81 -6.03 -9.47 -1.63
CA LEU A 81 -5.09 -10.36 -2.31
C LEU A 81 -4.75 -11.58 -1.45
N LEU A 82 -4.50 -11.38 -0.16
CA LEU A 82 -4.27 -12.47 0.79
C LEU A 82 -5.51 -13.37 0.95
N ARG A 83 -6.71 -12.78 0.94
CA ARG A 83 -7.96 -13.56 1.00
C ARG A 83 -8.16 -14.44 -0.23
N THR A 84 -7.98 -13.88 -1.42
CA THR A 84 -8.10 -14.63 -2.68
C THR A 84 -7.07 -15.75 -2.74
N ARG A 85 -5.80 -15.48 -2.39
CA ARG A 85 -4.79 -16.55 -2.27
C ARG A 85 -5.24 -17.64 -1.30
N ARG A 86 -5.77 -17.30 -0.13
CA ARG A 86 -6.24 -18.32 0.83
C ARG A 86 -7.39 -19.16 0.27
N GLU A 87 -8.27 -18.56 -0.54
CA GLU A 87 -9.36 -19.27 -1.21
C GLU A 87 -8.84 -20.18 -2.32
N ASP A 88 -7.82 -19.76 -3.07
CA ASP A 88 -7.13 -20.59 -4.09
C ASP A 88 -6.35 -21.76 -3.47
N LEU A 89 -5.90 -21.61 -2.22
CA LEU A 89 -5.17 -22.62 -1.44
C LEU A 89 -6.06 -23.68 -0.78
N HIS A 90 -7.38 -23.64 -0.99
CA HIS A 90 -8.25 -24.77 -0.67
C HIS A 90 -8.07 -25.97 -1.63
N ASP A 91 -7.16 -25.86 -2.61
CA ASP A 91 -6.52 -27.00 -3.29
C ASP A 91 -5.29 -27.46 -2.47
N PRO A 92 -5.27 -28.69 -1.91
CA PRO A 92 -4.27 -29.14 -0.92
C PRO A 92 -2.81 -29.24 -1.40
N ALA A 93 -2.48 -28.77 -2.60
CA ALA A 93 -1.16 -28.93 -3.22
C ALA A 93 -0.24 -27.70 -3.17
N THR A 94 -0.68 -26.54 -2.69
CA THR A 94 0.02 -25.27 -3.00
C THR A 94 0.28 -24.32 -1.83
N LEU A 95 0.43 -24.80 -0.58
CA LEU A 95 0.81 -23.91 0.54
C LEU A 95 2.10 -23.11 0.23
N PRO A 96 2.07 -21.78 0.06
CA PRO A 96 3.28 -20.99 -0.01
C PRO A 96 3.81 -20.87 1.42
N GLU A 97 5.10 -21.14 1.59
CA GLU A 97 5.82 -20.75 2.80
C GLU A 97 5.59 -19.26 3.05
N ARG A 98 5.12 -18.94 4.26
CA ARG A 98 5.14 -17.55 4.75
C ARG A 98 6.59 -17.08 4.63
N ALA A 99 6.86 -16.09 3.78
CA ALA A 99 8.17 -15.47 3.75
C ALA A 99 8.46 -14.92 5.16
N ASP A 100 9.51 -15.45 5.78
CA ASP A 100 9.94 -15.05 7.11
C ASP A 100 10.17 -13.53 7.14
N GLY A 101 9.73 -12.88 8.23
CA GLY A 101 9.70 -11.43 8.41
C GLY A 101 11.04 -10.69 8.38
N GLN A 102 12.09 -11.29 7.83
CA GLN A 102 13.42 -10.71 7.60
C GLN A 102 13.41 -9.54 6.59
N GLU A 103 12.37 -9.40 5.78
CA GLU A 103 12.32 -8.35 4.76
C GLU A 103 11.76 -7.01 5.27
N ILE A 104 11.00 -7.04 6.38
CA ILE A 104 10.62 -5.81 7.12
C ILE A 104 11.88 -5.05 7.56
N ASP A 105 12.96 -5.77 7.89
CA ASP A 105 14.21 -5.18 8.38
C ASP A 105 14.88 -4.24 7.36
N ARG A 106 14.72 -4.48 6.04
CA ARG A 106 15.35 -3.64 4.99
C ARG A 106 14.59 -2.34 4.70
N ILE A 107 13.27 -2.34 4.88
CA ILE A 107 12.42 -1.20 4.49
C ILE A 107 12.59 -0.04 5.48
N VAL A 108 13.17 -0.30 6.66
CA VAL A 108 13.46 0.69 7.69
C VAL A 108 14.94 0.69 8.08
N GLU A 109 15.83 0.44 7.11
CA GLU A 109 17.27 0.73 7.24
C GLU A 109 17.51 2.23 7.29
N GLY A 110 17.36 2.78 8.50
CA GLY A 110 17.52 4.19 8.78
C GLY A 110 17.62 4.52 10.25
N ARG A 111 18.27 3.66 11.07
CA ARG A 111 19.06 3.96 12.29
C ARG A 111 19.15 2.74 13.21
N VAL A 112 20.35 2.46 13.71
CA VAL A 112 20.78 1.37 14.63
C VAL A 112 20.07 1.39 16.01
N GLN A 113 18.97 2.13 16.17
CA GLN A 113 18.09 2.15 17.35
C GLN A 113 16.72 1.46 17.09
N LEU A 114 16.49 1.00 15.87
CA LEU A 114 15.20 0.48 15.43
C LEU A 114 15.00 -1.03 15.68
N ASP A 115 16.04 -1.83 15.88
CA ASP A 115 15.89 -3.28 16.03
C ASP A 115 15.06 -3.66 17.27
N GLU A 116 15.28 -2.96 18.38
CA GLU A 116 14.51 -3.16 19.61
C GLU A 116 13.06 -2.68 19.46
N LEU A 117 12.86 -1.59 18.69
CA LEU A 117 11.52 -1.11 18.30
C LEU A 117 10.83 -2.11 17.36
N TRP A 118 11.56 -2.75 16.44
CA TRP A 118 11.04 -3.77 15.53
C TRP A 118 10.65 -5.04 16.27
N GLU A 119 11.44 -5.49 17.24
CA GLU A 119 11.07 -6.60 18.12
C GLU A 119 9.80 -6.29 18.91
N LEU A 120 9.67 -5.07 19.44
CA LEU A 120 8.45 -4.63 20.12
C LEU A 120 7.27 -4.52 19.14
N MET A 121 7.50 -4.06 17.92
CA MET A 121 6.47 -4.01 16.87
C MET A 121 6.04 -5.40 16.43
N ARG A 122 6.93 -6.40 16.38
CA ARG A 122 6.58 -7.79 16.07
C ARG A 122 5.65 -8.42 17.11
N ARG A 123 5.70 -7.94 18.36
CA ARG A 123 4.76 -8.35 19.42
C ARG A 123 3.37 -7.75 19.26
N LEU A 124 3.21 -6.73 18.43
CA LEU A 124 1.91 -6.14 18.11
C LEU A 124 1.22 -6.93 16.99
N ASN A 125 -0.11 -6.96 17.06
CA ASN A 125 -0.91 -7.45 15.94
C ASN A 125 -0.71 -6.56 14.70
N GLU A 126 -1.04 -7.10 13.54
CA GLU A 126 -0.82 -6.43 12.25
C GLU A 126 -1.50 -5.06 12.18
N ASP A 127 -2.74 -4.96 12.68
CA ASP A 127 -3.49 -3.70 12.71
C ASP A 127 -2.78 -2.63 13.54
N ALA A 128 -2.26 -2.97 14.71
CA ALA A 128 -1.53 -2.03 15.56
C ALA A 128 -0.20 -1.60 14.92
N ARG A 129 0.50 -2.51 14.23
CA ARG A 129 1.73 -2.15 13.48
C ARG A 129 1.43 -1.16 12.36
N VAL A 130 0.38 -1.42 11.58
CA VAL A 130 -0.06 -0.51 10.50
C VAL A 130 -0.43 0.85 11.08
N LEU A 131 -1.22 0.91 12.16
CA LEU A 131 -1.61 2.15 12.81
C LEU A 131 -0.40 3.00 13.27
N ILE A 132 0.60 2.36 13.87
CA ILE A 132 1.83 3.04 14.31
C ILE A 132 2.60 3.61 13.10
N VAL A 133 2.74 2.84 12.02
CA VAL A 133 3.44 3.32 10.82
C VAL A 133 2.67 4.45 10.14
N LEU A 134 1.34 4.34 10.03
CA LEU A 134 0.49 5.42 9.52
C LEU A 134 0.66 6.70 10.34
N LYS A 135 0.78 6.59 11.66
CA LYS A 135 0.92 7.72 12.58
C LYS A 135 2.33 8.33 12.57
N GLU A 136 3.34 7.52 12.88
CA GLU A 136 4.69 7.96 13.20
C GLU A 136 5.58 8.12 11.96
N VAL A 137 5.37 7.30 10.93
CA VAL A 137 6.17 7.34 9.70
C VAL A 137 5.48 8.14 8.62
N ASP A 138 4.16 7.97 8.49
CA ASP A 138 3.38 8.63 7.44
C ASP A 138 2.72 9.94 7.87
N GLY A 139 2.75 10.26 9.17
CA GLY A 139 2.35 11.56 9.71
C GLY A 139 0.84 11.80 9.75
N LEU A 140 0.01 10.75 9.64
CA LEU A 140 -1.45 10.93 9.65
C LEU A 140 -1.94 11.40 11.03
N SER A 141 -2.95 12.26 11.04
CA SER A 141 -3.72 12.59 12.23
C SER A 141 -4.60 11.41 12.67
N TYR A 142 -5.06 11.42 13.93
CA TYR A 142 -6.00 10.40 14.41
C TYR A 142 -7.31 10.38 13.61
N ASP A 143 -7.77 11.55 13.16
CA ASP A 143 -8.97 11.68 12.35
C ASP A 143 -8.79 11.04 10.95
N GLU A 144 -7.61 11.22 10.34
CA GLU A 144 -7.27 10.57 9.06
C GLU A 144 -7.08 9.05 9.20
N ILE A 145 -6.51 8.61 10.32
CA ILE A 145 -6.37 7.20 10.64
C ILE A 145 -7.74 6.54 10.80
N ALA A 146 -8.70 7.20 11.46
CA ALA A 146 -10.07 6.68 11.62
C ALA A 146 -10.81 6.52 10.28
N LEU A 147 -10.40 7.26 9.25
CA LEU A 147 -10.95 7.15 7.90
C LEU A 147 -10.29 6.04 7.07
N THR A 148 -9.19 5.45 7.54
CA THR A 148 -8.45 4.40 6.84
C THR A 148 -9.12 3.04 7.08
#